data_AF-A0A023EJ95-F1
#
_entry.id   AF-A0A023EJ95-F1
#
_cell.length_a   1.000
_cell.length_b   1.000
_cell.length_c   1.000
_cell.angle_alpha   90.00
_cell.angle_beta   90.00
_cell.angle_gamma   90.00
#
_symmetry.space_group_name_H-M   'P 1'
#
loop_
_entity.id
_entity.type
_entity.pdbx_description
1 polymer ?
#
loop_
_entity_poly.entity_id
_entity_poly.type
_entity_poly.pdbx_seq_one_letter_code
_entity_poly.pdbx_strand_id
1 'polypeptide(L)'
;QVIVHANNLFWTLNTQQHTPGTKQLAISPDRSVRDDRTRMNLKTSVCCAGILVALIASLVNADVSHLVQENPVTEVCLRCICDASSGCDPTVRCSGESCGMFRITWAYWADAGKPVLPGDAPEAQGAYANCANDPQCAASTVQGYMRKFGQDCNGDGIIDCLDHAAIHKLGGYGCKNAVPLAYQGKIDQCIHHAAGTQL
;
A
#
# COMPACT_ATOMS: atom_id res chain seq x y z
N GLN A 1 8.89 12.21 52.43
CA GLN A 1 8.53 10.82 52.76
C GLN A 1 7.24 10.47 52.05
N VAL A 2 7.31 9.71 50.96
CA VAL A 2 6.51 8.51 50.70
C VAL A 2 7.39 7.66 49.77
N ILE A 3 7.78 6.51 50.26
CA ILE A 3 8.55 5.47 49.59
C ILE A 3 7.52 4.49 49.01
N VAL A 4 7.62 4.12 47.74
CA VAL A 4 7.15 2.81 47.30
C VAL A 4 8.08 2.24 46.21
N HIS A 5 8.36 0.96 46.37
CA HIS A 5 9.54 0.21 45.94
C HIS A 5 9.74 -0.01 44.43
N ALA A 6 11.01 -0.08 44.07
CA ALA A 6 11.56 -0.77 42.91
C ALA A 6 11.33 -2.28 42.98
N ASN A 7 11.07 -2.91 41.83
CA ASN A 7 11.32 -4.33 41.62
C ASN A 7 12.16 -4.49 40.35
N ASN A 8 13.43 -4.83 40.57
CA ASN A 8 14.36 -5.39 39.58
C ASN A 8 13.92 -6.82 39.23
N LEU A 9 13.74 -7.13 37.95
CA LEU A 9 14.06 -8.46 37.44
C LEU A 9 14.73 -8.32 36.07
N PHE A 10 16.02 -8.61 36.10
CA PHE A 10 16.90 -8.87 34.97
C PHE A 10 16.32 -9.97 34.08
N TRP A 11 16.32 -9.75 32.76
CA TRP A 11 16.49 -10.86 31.82
C TRP A 11 17.64 -10.50 30.88
N THR A 12 18.64 -11.36 30.96
CA THR A 12 19.93 -11.32 30.29
C THR A 12 19.80 -11.48 28.77
N LEU A 13 20.62 -10.70 28.06
CA LEU A 13 20.98 -10.85 26.65
C LEU A 13 21.35 -12.31 26.32
N ASN A 14 20.78 -12.87 25.26
CA ASN A 14 21.28 -14.10 24.65
C ASN A 14 21.85 -13.78 23.27
N THR A 15 23.17 -13.61 23.22
CA THR A 15 23.98 -13.56 22.01
C THR A 15 24.45 -14.97 21.69
N GLN A 16 23.99 -15.55 20.58
CA GLN A 16 24.59 -16.75 20.00
C GLN A 16 25.40 -16.35 18.77
N GLN A 17 26.72 -16.32 18.95
CA GLN A 17 27.73 -16.25 17.91
C GLN A 17 28.08 -17.69 17.51
N HIS A 18 28.05 -18.01 16.21
CA HIS A 18 28.68 -19.22 15.66
C HIS A 18 29.72 -18.84 14.60
N THR A 19 30.89 -19.44 14.73
CA THR A 19 32.15 -19.20 14.02
C THR A 19 32.28 -19.98 12.69
N PRO A 20 33.30 -19.68 11.85
CA PRO A 20 33.45 -20.19 10.48
C PRO A 20 34.54 -21.28 10.29
N GLY A 21 34.49 -22.00 9.15
CA GLY A 21 35.51 -22.94 8.63
C GLY A 21 34.90 -24.33 8.34
N THR A 22 35.03 -24.98 7.19
CA THR A 22 36.23 -25.21 6.36
C THR A 22 35.81 -25.67 4.94
N LYS A 23 36.63 -25.32 3.94
CA LYS A 23 36.59 -25.76 2.52
C LYS A 23 36.89 -27.26 2.38
N GLN A 24 36.37 -27.94 1.33
CA GLN A 24 37.18 -28.67 0.31
C GLN A 24 36.30 -29.36 -0.78
N LEU A 25 36.49 -28.90 -2.02
CA LEU A 25 36.52 -29.53 -3.36
C LEU A 25 35.73 -30.82 -3.75
N ALA A 26 35.02 -30.63 -4.87
CA ALA A 26 35.02 -31.37 -6.15
C ALA A 26 34.46 -32.82 -6.24
N ILE A 27 33.64 -33.06 -7.27
CA ILE A 27 33.78 -34.08 -8.36
C ILE A 27 32.52 -34.01 -9.26
N SER A 28 32.72 -33.86 -10.58
CA SER A 28 31.80 -34.23 -11.69
C SER A 28 32.31 -35.58 -12.27
N PRO A 29 31.64 -36.37 -13.16
CA PRO A 29 30.46 -36.10 -14.00
C PRO A 29 29.45 -37.29 -14.18
N ASP A 30 28.36 -36.99 -14.89
CA ASP A 30 27.53 -37.80 -15.82
C ASP A 30 27.11 -39.26 -15.50
N ARG A 31 25.78 -39.49 -15.46
CA ARG A 31 25.18 -40.73 -15.97
C ARG A 31 23.75 -40.51 -16.49
N SER A 32 23.66 -40.45 -17.82
CA SER A 32 22.57 -40.96 -18.66
C SER A 32 21.60 -41.96 -18.00
N VAL A 33 20.30 -41.64 -18.02
CA VAL A 33 19.21 -42.63 -18.05
C VAL A 33 18.22 -42.23 -19.15
N ARG A 34 18.10 -43.14 -20.13
CA ARG A 34 17.10 -43.20 -21.20
C ARG A 34 15.77 -43.75 -20.66
N ASP A 35 14.76 -43.73 -21.54
CA ASP A 35 13.47 -44.44 -21.50
C ASP A 35 12.29 -43.75 -20.79
N ASP A 36 11.06 -43.73 -21.33
CA ASP A 36 10.57 -44.28 -22.60
C ASP A 36 9.25 -43.55 -22.98
N ARG A 37 9.03 -43.41 -24.28
CA ARG A 37 7.81 -42.84 -24.85
C ARG A 37 6.75 -43.93 -24.91
N THR A 38 5.84 -44.00 -23.94
CA THR A 38 4.65 -44.86 -24.06
C THR A 38 3.37 -44.05 -24.31
N ARG A 39 2.80 -44.36 -25.48
CA ARG A 39 1.57 -43.83 -26.08
C ARG A 39 0.36 -43.94 -25.13
N MET A 40 -0.39 -42.86 -24.97
CA MET A 40 -1.74 -42.89 -24.43
C MET A 40 -2.66 -43.69 -25.37
N ASN A 41 -3.12 -44.85 -24.91
CA ASN A 41 -4.20 -45.59 -25.53
C ASN A 41 -5.51 -45.22 -24.82
N LEU A 42 -6.36 -44.47 -25.52
CA LEU A 42 -7.76 -44.26 -25.18
C LEU A 42 -8.52 -45.57 -25.49
N LYS A 43 -9.10 -46.22 -24.46
CA LYS A 43 -10.29 -47.08 -24.57
C LYS A 43 -10.83 -47.50 -23.20
N THR A 44 -12.11 -47.16 -22.97
CA THR A 44 -13.11 -47.81 -22.07
C THR A 44 -12.86 -47.73 -20.56
N SER A 45 -13.81 -47.52 -19.64
CA SER A 45 -15.28 -47.58 -19.64
C SER A 45 -15.78 -46.81 -18.41
N VAL A 46 -16.80 -45.96 -18.55
CA VAL A 46 -17.44 -45.22 -17.45
C VAL A 46 -18.42 -46.14 -16.73
N CYS A 47 -18.18 -46.45 -15.45
CA CYS A 47 -19.21 -47.05 -14.59
C CYS A 47 -19.22 -46.37 -13.20
N CYS A 48 -20.17 -45.46 -13.03
CA CYS A 48 -20.96 -45.18 -11.84
C CYS A 48 -20.33 -44.66 -10.54
N ALA A 49 -19.00 -44.59 -10.38
CA ALA A 49 -18.38 -43.96 -9.20
C ALA A 49 -18.00 -42.47 -9.40
N GLY A 50 -17.96 -41.99 -10.65
CA GLY A 50 -17.48 -40.65 -11.00
C GLY A 50 -18.51 -39.52 -10.83
N ILE A 51 -19.81 -39.84 -10.72
CA ILE A 51 -20.88 -38.83 -10.69
C ILE A 51 -20.93 -38.13 -9.33
N LEU A 52 -20.66 -38.83 -8.22
CA LEU A 52 -20.63 -38.21 -6.90
C LEU A 52 -19.43 -37.27 -6.73
N VAL A 53 -18.25 -37.65 -7.27
CA VAL A 53 -17.03 -36.84 -7.19
C VAL A 53 -17.15 -35.57 -8.03
N ALA A 54 -17.79 -35.63 -9.20
CA ALA A 54 -18.05 -34.48 -10.04
C ALA A 54 -19.01 -33.45 -9.39
N LEU A 55 -20.01 -33.91 -8.63
CA LEU A 55 -20.96 -33.04 -7.94
C LEU A 55 -20.35 -32.33 -6.71
N ILE A 56 -19.37 -32.97 -6.05
CA ILE A 56 -18.64 -32.35 -4.93
C ILE A 56 -17.59 -31.35 -5.47
N ALA A 57 -16.97 -31.65 -6.62
CA ALA A 57 -16.04 -30.74 -7.28
C ALA A 57 -16.69 -29.44 -7.78
N SER A 58 -18.00 -29.44 -8.07
CA SER A 58 -18.75 -28.23 -8.43
C SER A 58 -19.09 -27.30 -7.26
N LEU A 59 -18.79 -27.65 -6.00
CA LEU A 59 -19.15 -26.86 -4.81
C LEU A 59 -18.00 -26.04 -4.20
N VAL A 60 -16.78 -26.09 -4.76
CA VAL A 60 -15.60 -25.42 -4.17
C VAL A 60 -14.98 -24.30 -5.01
N ASN A 61 -15.59 -23.90 -6.12
CA ASN A 61 -15.13 -22.75 -6.88
C ASN A 61 -15.91 -21.47 -6.53
N ALA A 62 -15.83 -21.06 -5.26
CA ALA A 62 -16.01 -19.65 -4.91
C ALA A 62 -14.63 -18.98 -4.95
N ASP A 63 -14.23 -18.52 -6.14
CA ASP A 63 -13.06 -17.66 -6.26
C ASP A 63 -13.45 -16.28 -5.68
N VAL A 64 -13.14 -16.05 -4.40
CA VAL A 64 -13.20 -14.71 -3.79
C VAL A 64 -11.81 -14.09 -3.88
N SER A 65 -11.32 -13.91 -5.11
CA SER A 65 -10.25 -12.96 -5.40
C SER A 65 -10.86 -11.57 -5.59
N HIS A 66 -11.64 -11.09 -4.60
CA HIS A 66 -12.01 -9.68 -4.59
C HIS A 66 -10.82 -8.93 -4.00
N LEU A 67 -10.02 -8.36 -4.90
CA LEU A 67 -8.86 -7.52 -4.61
C LEU A 67 -9.26 -6.47 -3.57
N VAL A 68 -8.92 -6.69 -2.30
CA VAL A 68 -8.62 -5.58 -1.41
C VAL A 68 -7.32 -5.03 -2.00
N GLN A 69 -7.43 -4.05 -2.90
CA GLN A 69 -6.27 -3.22 -3.12
C GLN A 69 -6.10 -2.43 -1.82
N GLU A 70 -5.25 -2.98 -0.96
CA GLU A 70 -4.80 -2.36 0.28
C GLU A 70 -4.55 -0.88 0.01
N ASN A 71 -5.14 -0.03 0.84
CA ASN A 71 -4.96 1.40 0.77
C ASN A 71 -3.45 1.70 0.91
N PRO A 72 -2.76 2.13 -0.16
CA PRO A 72 -1.29 2.21 -0.15
C PRO A 72 -0.76 3.28 0.81
N VAL A 73 -1.60 4.25 1.18
CA VAL A 73 -1.24 5.33 2.09
C VAL A 73 -1.73 5.00 3.50
N THR A 74 -0.84 5.02 4.48
CA THR A 74 -1.22 4.83 5.88
C THR A 74 -2.06 6.01 6.40
N GLU A 75 -2.87 5.79 7.44
CA GLU A 75 -3.64 6.87 8.08
C GLU A 75 -2.75 8.00 8.60
N VAL A 76 -1.59 7.64 9.17
CA VAL A 76 -0.58 8.60 9.60
C VAL A 76 -0.11 9.46 8.44
N CYS A 77 0.19 8.83 7.30
CA CYS A 77 0.65 9.56 6.13
C CYS A 77 -0.44 10.47 5.54
N LEU A 78 -1.69 10.00 5.47
CA LEU A 78 -2.82 10.83 5.08
C LEU A 78 -2.95 12.07 5.98
N ARG A 79 -2.80 11.92 7.29
CA ARG A 79 -2.83 13.05 8.23
C ARG A 79 -1.69 14.05 7.96
N CYS A 80 -0.47 13.56 7.71
CA CYS A 80 0.66 14.44 7.39
C CYS A 80 0.49 15.18 6.07
N ILE A 81 0.02 14.50 5.02
CA ILE A 81 -0.30 15.14 3.73
C ILE A 81 -1.37 16.22 3.92
N CYS A 82 -2.41 15.95 4.71
CA CYS A 82 -3.47 16.89 5.04
C CYS A 82 -2.95 18.14 5.76
N ASP A 83 -2.14 17.94 6.81
CA ASP A 83 -1.54 19.02 7.60
C ASP A 83 -0.60 19.90 6.76
N ALA A 84 0.26 19.27 5.95
CA ALA A 84 1.17 19.98 5.07
C ALA A 84 0.43 20.79 3.99
N SER A 85 -0.75 20.34 3.55
CA SER A 85 -1.54 20.96 2.49
C SER A 85 -2.38 22.15 2.96
N SER A 86 -3.04 22.04 4.12
CA SER A 86 -3.94 23.09 4.61
C SER A 86 -3.97 23.26 6.13
N GLY A 87 -3.07 22.62 6.87
CA GLY A 87 -3.22 22.45 8.33
C GLY A 87 -4.36 21.50 8.69
N CYS A 88 -4.76 20.65 7.74
CA CYS A 88 -5.92 19.77 7.82
C CYS A 88 -7.24 20.49 8.20
N ASP A 89 -7.37 21.75 7.83
CA ASP A 89 -8.54 22.58 8.11
C ASP A 89 -9.76 22.14 7.26
N PRO A 90 -10.84 21.60 7.88
CA PRO A 90 -12.04 21.14 7.16
C PRO A 90 -12.91 22.28 6.65
N THR A 91 -12.62 23.53 7.03
CA THR A 91 -13.32 24.71 6.54
C THR A 91 -12.78 25.19 5.19
N VAL A 92 -11.59 24.74 4.79
CA VAL A 92 -11.00 25.05 3.47
C VAL A 92 -11.87 24.44 2.39
N ARG A 93 -12.44 25.31 1.55
CA ARG A 93 -13.24 24.94 0.38
C ARG A 93 -12.42 25.04 -0.91
N CYS A 94 -13.09 25.03 -2.04
CA CYS A 94 -12.49 25.26 -3.34
C CYS A 94 -11.95 26.68 -3.48
N SER A 95 -10.69 26.80 -3.90
CA SER A 95 -10.02 28.06 -4.19
C SER A 95 -9.05 27.87 -5.35
N GLY A 96 -9.28 28.61 -6.44
CA GLY A 96 -8.61 28.37 -7.72
C GLY A 96 -8.95 26.99 -8.27
N GLU A 97 -7.94 26.21 -8.62
CA GLU A 97 -8.10 24.88 -9.23
C GLU A 97 -8.16 23.73 -8.22
N SER A 98 -8.00 24.02 -6.92
CA SER A 98 -7.88 23.02 -5.85
C SER A 98 -9.00 23.16 -4.81
N CYS A 99 -9.42 22.03 -4.23
CA CYS A 99 -10.49 21.94 -3.24
C CYS A 99 -10.08 21.16 -1.99
N GLY A 100 -10.69 21.54 -0.86
CA GLY A 100 -10.63 20.81 0.40
C GLY A 100 -9.29 20.85 1.14
N MET A 101 -9.25 20.14 2.26
CA MET A 101 -8.09 20.06 3.16
C MET A 101 -6.86 19.42 2.50
N PHE A 102 -7.07 18.56 1.50
CA PHE A 102 -6.00 17.94 0.72
C PHE A 102 -5.62 18.75 -0.53
N ARG A 103 -6.20 19.95 -0.76
CA ARG A 103 -5.90 20.79 -1.93
C ARG A 103 -5.92 20.00 -3.26
N ILE A 104 -6.88 19.10 -3.41
CA ILE A 104 -7.02 18.20 -4.57
C ILE A 104 -7.49 19.01 -5.77
N THR A 105 -6.92 18.79 -6.95
CA THR A 105 -7.40 19.37 -8.21
C THR A 105 -8.37 18.43 -8.92
N TRP A 106 -9.13 18.95 -9.90
CA TRP A 106 -10.05 18.11 -10.68
C TRP A 106 -9.33 16.95 -11.38
N ALA A 107 -8.16 17.22 -11.99
CA ALA A 107 -7.37 16.20 -12.69
C ALA A 107 -6.86 15.13 -11.71
N TYR A 108 -6.40 15.53 -10.52
CA TYR A 108 -6.01 14.62 -9.46
C TYR A 108 -7.17 13.68 -9.08
N TRP A 109 -8.36 14.25 -8.86
CA TRP A 109 -9.55 13.47 -8.54
C TRP A 109 -9.98 12.53 -9.67
N ALA A 110 -9.90 13.00 -10.91
CA ALA A 110 -10.22 12.20 -12.08
C ALA A 110 -9.27 11.00 -12.23
N ASP A 111 -7.98 11.24 -12.06
CA ASP A 111 -6.96 10.20 -12.11
C ASP A 111 -7.05 9.18 -10.97
N ALA A 112 -7.57 9.60 -9.81
CA ALA A 112 -7.83 8.73 -8.67
C ALA A 112 -9.02 7.77 -8.87
N GLY A 113 -9.71 7.84 -10.02
CA GLY A 113 -10.88 7.03 -10.32
C GLY A 113 -12.21 7.70 -9.99
N LYS A 114 -12.21 9.04 -9.80
CA LYS A 114 -13.41 9.84 -9.53
C LYS A 114 -14.29 9.30 -8.37
N PRO A 115 -13.73 9.06 -7.18
CA PRO A 115 -14.55 8.65 -6.03
C PRO A 115 -15.61 9.71 -5.74
N VAL A 116 -16.78 9.28 -5.29
CA VAL A 116 -17.91 10.18 -5.00
C VAL A 116 -18.56 9.83 -3.67
N LEU A 117 -19.34 10.77 -3.15
CA LEU A 117 -20.19 10.51 -1.99
C LEU A 117 -21.35 9.57 -2.34
N PRO A 118 -21.91 8.83 -1.36
CA PRO A 118 -23.08 8.01 -1.58
C PRO A 118 -24.24 8.81 -2.20
N GLY A 119 -24.77 8.32 -3.33
CA GLY A 119 -25.87 8.95 -4.05
C GLY A 119 -25.47 10.03 -5.06
N ASP A 120 -24.17 10.34 -5.20
CA ASP A 120 -23.65 11.21 -6.25
C ASP A 120 -23.15 10.37 -7.45
N ALA A 121 -22.88 11.02 -8.58
CA ALA A 121 -22.40 10.36 -9.81
C ALA A 121 -21.03 10.93 -10.25
N PRO A 122 -20.06 10.10 -10.68
CA PRO A 122 -18.72 10.57 -11.09
C PRO A 122 -18.72 11.61 -12.23
N GLU A 123 -19.79 11.69 -13.02
CA GLU A 123 -19.96 12.63 -14.11
C GLU A 123 -20.72 13.89 -13.70
N ALA A 124 -21.29 13.94 -12.50
CA ALA A 124 -22.03 15.10 -12.04
C ALA A 124 -21.10 16.31 -11.87
N GLN A 125 -21.58 17.49 -12.27
CA GLN A 125 -20.80 18.73 -12.25
C GLN A 125 -20.24 19.05 -10.84
N GLY A 126 -20.97 18.69 -9.78
CA GLY A 126 -20.57 18.91 -8.39
C GLY A 126 -19.71 17.81 -7.76
N ALA A 127 -19.60 16.63 -8.39
CA ALA A 127 -19.06 15.43 -7.75
C ALA A 127 -17.62 15.60 -7.24
N TYR A 128 -16.77 16.22 -8.06
CA TYR A 128 -15.40 16.58 -7.67
C TYR A 128 -15.37 17.45 -6.41
N ALA A 129 -16.11 18.56 -6.41
CA ALA A 129 -16.08 19.51 -5.29
C ALA A 129 -16.72 18.91 -4.04
N ASN A 130 -17.81 18.14 -4.20
CA ASN A 130 -18.47 17.43 -3.10
C ASN A 130 -17.49 16.44 -2.44
N CYS A 131 -16.81 15.62 -3.24
CA CYS A 131 -15.85 14.64 -2.75
C CYS A 131 -14.60 15.29 -2.12
N ALA A 132 -13.98 16.26 -2.81
CA ALA A 132 -12.75 16.89 -2.33
C ALA A 132 -12.96 17.68 -1.03
N ASN A 133 -14.17 18.19 -0.78
CA ASN A 133 -14.52 18.89 0.46
C ASN A 133 -15.00 17.95 1.59
N ASP A 134 -15.21 16.67 1.32
CA ASP A 134 -15.51 15.66 2.33
C ASP A 134 -14.22 14.96 2.80
N PRO A 135 -13.95 14.86 4.11
CA PRO A 135 -12.68 14.29 4.59
C PRO A 135 -12.42 12.85 4.12
N GLN A 136 -13.46 12.01 4.10
CA GLN A 136 -13.31 10.58 3.78
C GLN A 136 -13.20 10.35 2.27
N CYS A 137 -13.99 11.09 1.48
CA CYS A 137 -13.92 11.02 0.03
C CYS A 137 -12.62 11.65 -0.49
N ALA A 138 -12.15 12.73 0.11
CA ALA A 138 -10.84 13.32 -0.20
C ALA A 138 -9.70 12.35 0.14
N ALA A 139 -9.72 11.70 1.31
CA ALA A 139 -8.74 10.66 1.64
C ALA A 139 -8.78 9.50 0.63
N SER A 140 -9.97 9.04 0.25
CA SER A 140 -10.16 8.01 -0.79
C SER A 140 -9.60 8.44 -2.14
N THR A 141 -9.69 9.73 -2.46
CA THR A 141 -9.07 10.33 -3.65
C THR A 141 -7.55 10.25 -3.59
N VAL A 142 -6.94 10.57 -2.43
CA VAL A 142 -5.49 10.42 -2.25
C VAL A 142 -5.08 8.96 -2.42
N GLN A 143 -5.80 8.02 -1.81
CA GLN A 143 -5.55 6.58 -1.97
C GLN A 143 -5.61 6.14 -3.44
N GLY A 144 -6.64 6.58 -4.18
CA GLY A 144 -6.80 6.25 -5.60
C GLY A 144 -5.67 6.79 -6.45
N TYR A 145 -5.24 8.01 -6.18
CA TYR A 145 -4.12 8.61 -6.90
C TYR A 145 -2.80 7.88 -6.63
N MET A 146 -2.55 7.48 -5.38
CA MET A 146 -1.35 6.70 -5.03
C MET A 146 -1.39 5.27 -5.58
N ARG A 147 -2.57 4.66 -5.71
CA ARG A 147 -2.68 3.38 -6.45
C ARG A 147 -2.25 3.52 -7.92
N LYS A 148 -2.51 4.67 -8.54
CA LYS A 148 -2.17 4.93 -9.95
C LYS A 148 -0.71 5.36 -10.14
N PHE A 149 -0.19 6.19 -9.25
CA PHE A 149 1.09 6.89 -9.44
C PHE A 149 2.17 6.58 -8.39
N GLY A 150 1.86 5.71 -7.41
CA GLY A 150 2.79 5.27 -6.38
C GLY A 150 4.07 4.71 -7.00
N GLN A 151 5.20 5.31 -6.63
CA GLN A 151 6.52 4.96 -7.13
C GLN A 151 7.57 5.51 -6.15
N ASP A 152 8.78 4.96 -6.23
CA ASP A 152 9.93 5.48 -5.50
C ASP A 152 10.41 6.79 -6.16
N CYS A 153 10.25 7.88 -5.43
CA CYS A 153 10.55 9.24 -5.87
C CYS A 153 11.93 9.71 -5.40
N ASN A 154 12.40 9.23 -4.25
CA ASN A 154 13.67 9.64 -3.65
C ASN A 154 14.86 8.71 -4.00
N GLY A 155 14.59 7.54 -4.57
CA GLY A 155 15.56 6.54 -5.00
C GLY A 155 16.09 5.61 -3.90
N ASP A 156 15.40 5.49 -2.76
CA ASP A 156 15.84 4.66 -1.64
C ASP A 156 15.39 3.18 -1.73
N GLY A 157 14.59 2.84 -2.75
CA GLY A 157 14.09 1.50 -3.01
C GLY A 157 12.84 1.12 -2.21
N ILE A 158 12.26 2.05 -1.45
CA ILE A 158 11.01 1.89 -0.70
C ILE A 158 9.98 2.87 -1.26
N ILE A 159 8.70 2.50 -1.20
CA ILE A 159 7.60 3.44 -1.48
C ILE A 159 6.93 3.72 -0.15
N ASP A 160 7.19 4.88 0.43
CA ASP A 160 6.70 5.27 1.76
C ASP A 160 5.95 6.61 1.78
N CYS A 161 5.80 7.21 2.96
CA CYS A 161 5.06 8.45 3.08
C CYS A 161 5.76 9.65 2.41
N LEU A 162 7.09 9.66 2.35
CA LEU A 162 7.84 10.72 1.68
C LEU A 162 7.56 10.69 0.18
N ASP A 163 7.49 9.51 -0.43
CA ASP A 163 7.11 9.37 -1.84
C ASP A 163 5.67 9.79 -2.09
N HIS A 164 4.73 9.31 -1.27
CA HIS A 164 3.33 9.69 -1.39
C HIS A 164 3.14 11.20 -1.23
N ALA A 165 3.84 11.84 -0.30
CA ALA A 165 3.78 13.29 -0.12
C ALA A 165 4.38 14.04 -1.32
N ALA A 166 5.49 13.57 -1.89
CA ALA A 166 6.08 14.13 -3.11
C ALA A 166 5.14 14.00 -4.31
N ILE A 167 4.53 12.83 -4.51
CA ILE A 167 3.51 12.58 -5.56
C ILE A 167 2.30 13.49 -5.36
N HIS A 168 1.83 13.66 -4.13
CA HIS A 168 0.69 14.52 -3.84
C HIS A 168 0.98 15.98 -4.22
N LYS A 169 2.20 16.45 -3.90
CA LYS A 169 2.60 17.85 -4.10
C LYS A 169 2.99 18.18 -5.53
N LEU A 170 3.66 17.26 -6.23
CA LEU A 170 4.28 17.48 -7.54
C LEU A 170 3.58 16.73 -8.68
N GLY A 171 2.60 15.88 -8.36
CA GLY A 171 1.97 14.95 -9.30
C GLY A 171 2.83 13.72 -9.58
N GLY A 172 2.21 12.67 -10.13
CA GLY A 172 2.89 11.39 -10.39
C GLY A 172 4.13 11.49 -11.27
N TYR A 173 4.10 12.29 -12.33
CA TYR A 173 5.26 12.45 -13.22
C TYR A 173 6.33 13.40 -12.68
N GLY A 174 5.99 14.20 -11.67
CA GLY A 174 6.82 15.27 -11.15
C GLY A 174 7.54 14.93 -9.86
N CYS A 175 7.28 13.78 -9.23
CA CYS A 175 7.69 13.53 -7.85
C CYS A 175 9.21 13.46 -7.61
N LYS A 176 10.01 13.24 -8.68
CA LYS A 176 11.48 13.28 -8.62
C LYS A 176 12.07 14.70 -8.67
N ASN A 177 11.23 15.72 -8.85
CA ASN A 177 11.65 17.12 -8.76
C ASN A 177 11.77 17.55 -7.29
N ALA A 178 12.38 18.72 -7.05
CA ALA A 178 12.54 19.27 -5.72
C ALA A 178 11.17 19.60 -5.08
N VAL A 179 10.83 18.91 -3.98
CA VAL A 179 9.68 19.23 -3.14
C VAL A 179 9.93 20.58 -2.44
N PRO A 180 8.96 21.51 -2.39
CA PRO A 180 9.13 22.77 -1.68
C PRO A 180 9.48 22.56 -0.20
N LEU A 181 10.56 23.21 0.27
CA LEU A 181 11.11 23.02 1.62
C LEU A 181 10.06 23.19 2.74
N ALA A 182 9.16 24.17 2.61
CA ALA A 182 8.11 24.41 3.59
C ALA A 182 7.07 23.28 3.66
N TYR A 183 6.80 22.60 2.53
CA TYR A 183 5.91 21.45 2.50
C TYR A 183 6.61 20.22 3.07
N GLN A 184 7.85 19.95 2.63
CA GLN A 184 8.66 18.84 3.11
C GLN A 184 8.86 18.90 4.63
N GLY A 185 9.24 20.07 5.17
CA GLY A 185 9.47 20.22 6.61
C GLY A 185 8.22 19.92 7.46
N LYS A 186 7.01 20.21 6.96
CA LYS A 186 5.76 19.83 7.65
C LYS A 186 5.51 18.33 7.62
N ILE A 187 5.80 17.68 6.49
CA ILE A 187 5.70 16.22 6.36
C ILE A 187 6.67 15.54 7.34
N ASP A 188 7.94 15.93 7.30
CA ASP A 188 8.99 15.35 8.16
C ASP A 188 8.63 15.51 9.64
N GLN A 189 8.23 16.72 10.05
CA GLN A 189 7.82 17.01 11.42
C GLN A 189 6.63 16.14 11.85
N CYS A 190 5.61 16.02 10.99
CA CYS A 190 4.43 15.21 11.29
C CYS A 190 4.76 13.73 11.45
N ILE A 191 5.58 13.17 10.54
CA ILE A 191 6.01 11.76 10.61
C ILE A 191 6.83 11.52 11.88
N HIS A 192 7.76 12.42 12.23
CA HIS A 192 8.56 12.32 13.44
C HIS A 192 7.70 12.30 14.72
N HIS A 193 6.71 13.18 14.81
CA HIS A 193 5.80 13.22 15.94
C HIS A 193 4.92 11.96 16.01
N ALA A 194 4.43 11.47 14.86
CA ALA A 194 3.61 10.26 14.80
C ALA A 194 4.38 8.99 15.19
N ALA A 195 5.70 8.96 14.99
CA ALA A 195 6.58 7.89 15.41
C ALA A 195 6.91 7.90 16.93
N GLY A 196 6.32 8.82 17.71
CA GLY A 196 6.55 8.89 19.17
C GLY A 196 7.89 9.51 19.56
N THR A 197 8.61 10.16 18.63
CA THR A 197 9.84 10.89 18.95
C THR A 197 9.50 12.35 19.22
N GLN A 198 8.89 12.58 20.38
CA GLN A 198 8.79 13.91 20.96
C GLN A 198 10.09 14.13 21.73
N LEU A 199 11.04 14.86 21.14
CA LEU A 199 12.23 15.35 21.86
C LEU A 199 11.83 16.43 22.88
#